data_AF-A0A7S3DQC3-F1
#
_entry.id   AF-A0A7S3DQC3-F1
#
_cell.length_a   1.000
_cell.length_b   1.000
_cell.length_c   1.000
_cell.angle_alpha   90.00
_cell.angle_beta   90.00
_cell.angle_gamma   90.00
#
_symmetry.space_group_name_H-M   'P 1'
#
loop_
_entity.id
_entity.type
_entity.pdbx_description
1 polymer ?
#
loop_
_entity_poly.entity_id
_entity_poly.type
_entity_poly.pdbx_seq_one_letter_code
_entity_poly.pdbx_strand_id
1 'polypeptide(L)'
;KELRRKGVISSLGFPLLAVACYLLFSVQNEGAVLYVNSLIADANLDEPSGSKETTVEETSPREVEQAGSKQSTSNTYDPLKCDNMKNGHCDDEEGGAWSYRKSDGTCAHTEMSAPRAWKVVLALPKIFPDVQGGVLDFGGGVGAYMIPYRNAGVSPLVVMEPHDLDGCLFKGLQQDRTNLLSTPLEKLPKAAFDLVQTIEVCEHLPVDYHPHVIKALTQASRKWLFFSAAHPGQGGEGHVGASMKPKEQWIKDVLEHADGEWEMDEEKTNALYQAGNSLIKKNAFIMRRKGLS
;
A
#
# COMPACT_ATOMS: atom_id res chain seq x y z
N LYS A 1 41.61 25.71 -66.20
CA LYS A 1 42.22 24.38 -66.34
C LYS A 1 41.76 23.55 -65.13
N GLU A 2 40.62 22.87 -65.25
CA GLU A 2 40.48 21.45 -65.69
C GLU A 2 40.47 20.52 -64.47
N LEU A 3 39.26 20.07 -64.05
CA LEU A 3 38.69 18.71 -64.24
C LEU A 3 39.28 17.66 -63.28
N ARG A 4 38.53 17.27 -62.24
CA ARG A 4 37.73 16.02 -62.12
C ARG A 4 38.48 14.71 -62.41
N ARG A 5 38.44 13.77 -61.45
CA ARG A 5 37.95 12.37 -61.54
C ARG A 5 38.21 11.67 -60.19
N LYS A 6 37.20 11.23 -59.43
CA LYS A 6 36.28 10.08 -59.56
C LYS A 6 36.90 8.72 -59.25
N GLY A 7 36.33 8.06 -58.23
CA GLY A 7 36.00 6.63 -58.18
C GLY A 7 36.93 5.74 -57.35
N VAL A 8 36.53 4.58 -56.81
CA VAL A 8 35.26 3.83 -56.71
C VAL A 8 35.53 2.66 -55.72
N ILE A 9 34.59 2.42 -54.80
CA ILE A 9 33.98 1.16 -54.29
C ILE A 9 34.80 -0.15 -54.12
N SER A 10 34.53 -0.82 -52.98
CA SER A 10 34.51 -2.29 -52.72
C SER A 10 35.83 -2.90 -52.22
N SER A 11 35.91 -3.91 -51.35
CA SER A 11 34.94 -4.82 -50.71
C SER A 11 35.67 -5.62 -49.60
N LEU A 12 34.88 -6.28 -48.73
CA LEU A 12 35.12 -7.58 -48.10
C LEU A 12 36.29 -7.77 -47.09
N GLY A 13 35.93 -8.26 -45.89
CA GLY A 13 36.83 -9.12 -45.10
C GLY A 13 36.69 -9.02 -43.58
N PHE A 14 35.75 -9.74 -42.98
CA PHE A 14 35.96 -10.35 -41.64
C PHE A 14 36.66 -11.70 -41.86
N PRO A 15 37.60 -12.14 -40.98
CA PRO A 15 37.19 -12.97 -39.83
C PRO A 15 38.08 -12.97 -38.55
N LEU A 16 37.42 -13.34 -37.44
CA LEU A 16 37.79 -14.23 -36.31
C LEU A 16 39.00 -14.02 -35.34
N LEU A 17 38.70 -14.36 -34.08
CA LEU A 17 39.51 -14.87 -32.93
C LEU A 17 40.42 -13.88 -32.17
N ALA A 18 40.10 -13.50 -30.92
CA ALA A 18 40.14 -14.26 -29.65
C ALA A 18 41.51 -14.19 -28.94
N VAL A 19 41.56 -13.53 -27.78
CA VAL A 19 42.43 -13.92 -26.64
C VAL A 19 41.72 -13.56 -25.35
N ALA A 20 41.44 -14.60 -24.55
CA ALA A 20 41.06 -14.53 -23.15
C ALA A 20 42.30 -14.38 -22.27
N CYS A 21 42.17 -13.77 -21.09
CA CYS A 21 42.94 -14.22 -19.93
C CYS A 21 42.23 -13.90 -18.60
N TYR A 22 41.92 -15.01 -17.93
CA TYR A 22 41.54 -15.21 -16.54
C TYR A 22 42.44 -14.47 -15.54
N LEU A 23 41.90 -14.15 -14.36
CA LEU A 23 42.43 -14.68 -13.10
C LEU A 23 41.34 -14.70 -12.01
N LEU A 24 41.11 -15.92 -11.51
CA LEU A 24 40.34 -16.30 -10.34
C LEU A 24 41.08 -15.89 -9.06
N PHE A 25 40.34 -15.50 -8.03
CA PHE A 25 40.61 -15.98 -6.67
C PHE A 25 39.29 -16.29 -5.95
N SER A 26 39.20 -17.54 -5.52
CA SER A 26 38.18 -18.11 -4.66
C SER A 26 38.45 -17.73 -3.21
N VAL A 27 37.43 -17.30 -2.48
CA VAL A 27 37.29 -17.55 -1.04
C VAL A 27 35.84 -17.95 -0.78
N GLN A 28 35.68 -19.19 -0.32
CA GLN A 28 34.44 -19.73 0.22
C GLN A 28 34.08 -18.97 1.51
N ASN A 29 32.82 -18.55 1.63
CA ASN A 29 32.16 -18.58 2.93
C ASN A 29 30.69 -18.96 2.74
N GLU A 30 30.29 -19.95 3.51
CA GLU A 30 28.99 -20.62 3.50
C GLU A 30 27.90 -19.72 4.07
N GLY A 31 26.66 -19.94 3.62
CA GLY A 31 25.46 -19.46 4.31
C GLY A 31 24.80 -18.18 3.76
N ALA A 32 24.39 -18.17 2.49
CA ALA A 32 23.38 -17.23 2.01
C ALA A 32 22.07 -17.97 1.77
N VAL A 33 21.20 -17.96 2.78
CA VAL A 33 19.80 -18.35 2.60
C VAL A 33 19.08 -17.19 1.90
N LEU A 34 18.72 -17.39 0.64
CA LEU A 34 17.84 -16.48 -0.10
C LEU A 34 16.44 -16.54 0.53
N TYR A 35 16.11 -15.59 1.38
CA TYR A 35 14.73 -15.32 1.77
C TYR A 35 14.13 -14.31 0.80
N VAL A 36 13.32 -14.83 -0.13
CA VAL A 36 12.38 -14.05 -0.94
C VAL A 36 11.07 -14.01 -0.17
N ASN A 37 10.73 -12.89 0.47
CA ASN A 37 9.43 -12.73 1.13
C ASN A 37 8.70 -11.47 0.66
N SER A 38 7.43 -11.68 0.34
CA SER A 38 6.42 -10.78 -0.22
C SER A 38 6.68 -10.29 -1.65
N LEU A 39 6.42 -11.17 -2.62
CA LEU A 39 5.85 -10.90 -3.95
C LEU A 39 5.79 -12.24 -4.71
N ILE A 40 4.90 -13.15 -4.29
CA ILE A 40 4.44 -14.25 -5.14
C ILE A 40 2.93 -14.35 -4.99
N ALA A 41 2.23 -13.91 -6.01
CA ALA A 41 0.96 -14.51 -6.41
C ALA A 41 0.92 -14.42 -7.93
N ASP A 42 1.48 -15.43 -8.60
CA ASP A 42 1.25 -15.67 -10.03
C ASP A 42 1.06 -17.18 -10.29
N ALA A 43 0.07 -17.45 -11.13
CA ALA A 43 -0.08 -18.57 -12.07
C ALA A 43 -0.36 -20.00 -11.57
N ASN A 44 -1.59 -20.44 -11.93
CA ASN A 44 -2.06 -21.78 -12.33
C ASN A 44 -1.98 -22.97 -11.36
N LEU A 45 -3.12 -23.65 -11.16
CA LEU A 45 -3.38 -25.01 -11.67
C LEU A 45 -4.86 -25.38 -11.52
N ASP A 46 -5.39 -26.03 -12.56
CA ASP A 46 -6.75 -26.54 -12.72
C ASP A 46 -7.06 -27.81 -11.91
N GLU A 47 -8.38 -28.01 -11.72
CA GLU A 47 -9.16 -29.25 -11.66
C GLU A 47 -9.85 -29.67 -10.32
N PRO A 48 -11.13 -30.09 -10.39
CA PRO A 48 -11.97 -30.35 -9.23
C PRO A 48 -11.95 -31.84 -8.84
N SER A 49 -11.95 -32.12 -7.54
CA SER A 49 -12.31 -33.46 -7.08
C SER A 49 -13.05 -33.43 -5.74
N GLY A 50 -14.10 -34.25 -5.66
CA GLY A 50 -14.46 -34.92 -4.42
C GLY A 50 -15.57 -34.28 -3.58
N SER A 51 -16.81 -34.52 -4.00
CA SER A 51 -17.98 -34.58 -3.12
C SER A 51 -17.73 -35.43 -1.87
N LYS A 52 -18.03 -34.90 -0.68
CA LYS A 52 -18.56 -35.69 0.44
C LYS A 52 -19.61 -34.91 1.22
N GLU A 53 -20.84 -35.37 1.06
CA GLU A 53 -21.96 -35.17 1.97
C GLU A 53 -21.57 -35.53 3.40
N THR A 54 -22.03 -34.75 4.37
CA THR A 54 -22.31 -35.26 5.72
C THR A 54 -23.57 -34.61 6.26
N THR A 55 -24.61 -35.45 6.23
CA THR A 55 -25.85 -35.52 7.01
C THR A 55 -26.05 -34.55 8.18
N VAL A 56 -27.20 -33.89 8.10
CA VAL A 56 -27.95 -33.23 9.17
C VAL A 56 -28.52 -34.28 10.12
N GLU A 57 -28.35 -34.11 11.43
CA GLU A 57 -29.23 -34.71 12.43
C GLU A 57 -29.71 -33.63 13.42
N GLU A 58 -31.00 -33.34 13.33
CA GLU A 58 -31.78 -32.61 14.31
C GLU A 58 -32.05 -33.49 15.53
N THR A 59 -31.79 -32.97 16.74
CA THR A 59 -32.55 -33.38 17.94
C THR A 59 -32.90 -32.15 18.79
N SER A 60 -34.11 -32.21 19.34
CA SER A 60 -34.86 -31.17 20.06
C SER A 60 -35.08 -31.61 21.54
N PRO A 61 -35.75 -30.85 22.41
CA PRO A 61 -35.24 -29.76 23.23
C PRO A 61 -35.26 -30.12 24.73
N ARG A 62 -34.38 -29.55 25.57
CA ARG A 62 -34.58 -29.54 27.04
C ARG A 62 -34.05 -28.28 27.72
N GLU A 63 -35.02 -27.53 28.23
CA GLU A 63 -35.11 -26.65 29.40
C GLU A 63 -33.85 -26.01 30.02
N VAL A 64 -33.79 -24.68 29.85
CA VAL A 64 -33.59 -23.60 30.84
C VAL A 64 -32.81 -23.93 32.13
N GLU A 65 -31.59 -23.40 32.19
CA GLU A 65 -31.01 -22.91 33.45
C GLU A 65 -30.37 -21.53 33.22
N GLN A 66 -30.83 -20.55 34.02
CA GLN A 66 -30.30 -19.19 34.06
C GLN A 66 -28.86 -19.20 34.59
N ALA A 67 -27.90 -18.75 33.77
CA ALA A 67 -26.58 -18.36 34.22
C ALA A 67 -26.28 -16.94 33.73
N GLY A 68 -25.98 -16.06 34.70
CA GLY A 68 -25.87 -14.62 34.53
C GLY A 68 -24.94 -14.18 33.40
N SER A 69 -25.37 -13.11 32.72
CA SER A 69 -24.61 -12.42 31.69
C SER A 69 -23.27 -11.94 32.25
N LYS A 70 -22.20 -12.69 32.00
CA LYS A 70 -20.85 -12.12 31.94
C LYS A 70 -20.80 -11.28 30.68
N GLN A 71 -21.02 -9.99 30.86
CA GLN A 71 -20.81 -8.95 29.87
C GLN A 71 -19.37 -9.07 29.37
N SER A 72 -19.24 -9.58 28.15
CA SER A 72 -17.98 -9.62 27.40
C SER A 72 -17.45 -8.19 27.29
N THR A 73 -16.35 -7.91 27.97
CA THR A 73 -15.65 -6.63 27.90
C THR A 73 -15.18 -6.44 26.46
N SER A 74 -15.64 -5.35 25.83
CA SER A 74 -15.23 -4.95 24.49
C SER A 74 -13.70 -4.95 24.36
N ASN A 75 -13.16 -5.77 23.47
CA ASN A 75 -11.78 -5.62 23.00
C ASN A 75 -11.66 -4.22 22.37
N THR A 76 -11.07 -3.28 23.10
CA THR A 76 -10.69 -1.97 22.56
C THR A 76 -9.50 -2.17 21.62
N TYR A 77 -9.72 -1.96 20.32
CA TYR A 77 -8.65 -1.88 19.31
C TYR A 77 -7.69 -0.75 19.72
N ASP A 78 -6.46 -1.09 20.10
CA ASP A 78 -5.40 -0.13 20.46
C ASP A 78 -4.18 -0.35 19.56
N PRO A 79 -4.03 0.44 18.48
CA PRO A 79 -2.89 0.32 17.56
C PRO A 79 -1.56 0.84 18.15
N LEU A 80 -1.56 1.34 19.41
CA LEU A 80 -0.38 1.94 20.04
C LEU A 80 0.40 0.98 20.95
N LYS A 81 -0.09 -0.23 21.23
CA LYS A 81 0.57 -1.19 22.13
C LYS A 81 0.91 -2.49 21.41
N CYS A 82 2.17 -2.59 20.99
CA CYS A 82 2.77 -3.82 20.49
C CYS A 82 3.59 -4.47 21.62
N ASP A 83 2.97 -5.36 22.38
CA ASP A 83 3.67 -6.20 23.36
C ASP A 83 3.35 -7.69 23.12
N ASN A 84 2.89 -8.13 21.93
CA ASN A 84 1.94 -9.28 21.87
C ASN A 84 0.86 -9.45 20.74
N MET A 85 0.83 -8.74 19.61
CA MET A 85 -0.33 -8.73 18.68
C MET A 85 -0.43 -9.96 17.77
N LYS A 86 -1.57 -10.65 17.61
CA LYS A 86 -1.80 -11.83 16.72
C LYS A 86 -2.99 -11.65 15.75
N ASN A 87 -2.84 -11.94 14.44
CA ASN A 87 -3.75 -11.61 13.31
C ASN A 87 -3.96 -10.10 13.05
N GLY A 88 -2.88 -9.34 13.25
CA GLY A 88 -2.84 -7.88 13.23
C GLY A 88 -1.44 -7.24 13.30
N HIS A 89 -0.28 -7.91 13.28
CA HIS A 89 0.25 -8.95 14.16
C HIS A 89 1.69 -8.51 14.51
N CYS A 90 2.07 -8.42 15.79
CA CYS A 90 3.44 -8.21 16.23
C CYS A 90 3.71 -8.87 17.60
N ASP A 91 4.42 -10.00 17.63
CA ASP A 91 5.05 -10.48 18.88
C ASP A 91 6.58 -10.28 18.87
N ASP A 92 7.17 -10.16 17.68
CA ASP A 92 8.61 -10.02 17.49
C ASP A 92 8.95 -9.71 16.01
N GLU A 93 7.94 -9.21 15.26
CA GLU A 93 7.89 -8.57 13.92
C GLU A 93 8.85 -9.00 12.78
N GLU A 94 8.34 -9.34 11.57
CA GLU A 94 9.10 -9.28 10.29
C GLU A 94 8.24 -8.83 9.08
N GLY A 95 7.78 -7.58 9.09
CA GLY A 95 7.28 -6.82 7.92
C GLY A 95 5.94 -7.26 7.29
N GLY A 96 4.83 -6.64 7.73
CA GLY A 96 3.45 -6.80 7.28
C GLY A 96 2.58 -5.59 7.63
N ALA A 97 1.25 -5.72 7.60
CA ALA A 97 0.25 -4.63 7.68
C ALA A 97 0.51 -3.53 8.74
N TRP A 98 1.13 -3.87 9.87
CA TRP A 98 1.44 -2.94 10.97
C TRP A 98 2.88 -3.05 11.50
N SER A 99 3.71 -3.94 10.94
CA SER A 99 5.10 -4.15 11.39
C SER A 99 6.08 -3.49 10.44
N TYR A 100 6.92 -2.63 11.00
CA TYR A 100 7.90 -1.85 10.24
C TYR A 100 9.35 -2.27 10.56
N ARG A 101 9.53 -3.19 11.51
CA ARG A 101 10.81 -3.80 11.86
C ARG A 101 10.84 -5.29 11.55
N LYS A 102 12.06 -5.81 11.54
CA LYS A 102 12.38 -7.22 11.59
C LYS A 102 12.65 -7.65 13.02
N SER A 103 12.78 -8.95 13.22
CA SER A 103 12.97 -9.58 14.53
C SER A 103 14.28 -9.19 15.19
N ASP A 104 15.27 -8.80 14.38
CA ASP A 104 16.54 -8.23 14.83
C ASP A 104 16.48 -6.73 15.17
N GLY A 105 15.28 -6.13 15.11
CA GLY A 105 15.03 -4.70 15.36
C GLY A 105 15.41 -3.78 14.20
N THR A 106 15.94 -4.30 13.08
CA THR A 106 16.23 -3.47 11.91
C THR A 106 14.97 -3.12 11.13
N CYS A 107 14.98 -2.02 10.38
CA CYS A 107 13.82 -1.63 9.58
C CYS A 107 13.53 -2.66 8.47
N ALA A 108 12.27 -3.03 8.31
CA ALA A 108 11.83 -3.97 7.27
C ALA A 108 12.10 -3.44 5.85
N HIS A 109 12.07 -2.12 5.69
CA HIS A 109 12.33 -1.44 4.42
C HIS A 109 13.33 -0.29 4.57
N THR A 110 13.98 0.04 3.46
CA THR A 110 14.91 1.16 3.32
C THR A 110 14.51 2.01 2.13
N GLU A 111 14.98 3.25 2.05
CA GLU A 111 14.74 4.11 0.88
C GLU A 111 15.30 3.51 -0.43
N MET A 112 16.23 2.55 -0.34
CA MET A 112 16.76 1.85 -1.51
C MET A 112 15.88 0.66 -1.94
N SER A 113 15.29 -0.06 -0.99
CA SER A 113 14.51 -1.28 -1.27
C SER A 113 13.05 -0.97 -1.61
N ALA A 114 12.45 -0.01 -0.92
CA ALA A 114 11.04 0.35 -1.05
C ALA A 114 10.62 0.76 -2.49
N PRO A 115 11.25 1.76 -3.13
CA PRO A 115 10.85 2.17 -4.49
C PRO A 115 11.03 1.10 -5.57
N ARG A 116 11.90 0.11 -5.34
CA ARG A 116 12.12 -0.99 -6.28
C ARG A 116 11.01 -2.03 -6.23
N ALA A 117 10.44 -2.25 -5.04
CA ALA A 117 9.30 -3.15 -4.84
C ALA A 117 8.01 -2.55 -5.45
N TRP A 118 7.86 -1.22 -5.40
CA TRP A 118 6.62 -0.54 -5.77
C TRP A 118 6.82 0.46 -6.92
N LYS A 119 7.05 -0.03 -8.13
CA LYS A 119 7.33 0.83 -9.32
C LYS A 119 6.29 1.93 -9.56
N VAL A 120 5.03 1.69 -9.18
CA VAL A 120 3.93 2.67 -9.28
C VAL A 120 4.26 3.99 -8.58
N VAL A 121 5.01 3.92 -7.47
CA VAL A 121 5.44 5.05 -6.66
C VAL A 121 6.17 6.08 -7.54
N LEU A 122 7.05 5.64 -8.43
CA LEU A 122 7.83 6.54 -9.30
C LEU A 122 6.98 7.37 -10.29
N ALA A 123 5.74 6.96 -10.57
CA ALA A 123 4.84 7.68 -11.46
C ALA A 123 4.02 8.76 -10.74
N LEU A 124 3.94 8.72 -9.41
CA LEU A 124 3.01 9.54 -8.64
C LEU A 124 3.16 11.06 -8.87
N PRO A 125 4.37 11.66 -8.88
CA PRO A 125 4.49 13.10 -9.15
C PRO A 125 4.05 13.50 -10.56
N LYS A 126 4.10 12.56 -11.52
CA LYS A 126 3.60 12.80 -12.90
C LYS A 126 2.08 12.68 -12.99
N ILE A 127 1.48 11.81 -12.18
CA ILE A 127 0.01 11.68 -12.07
C ILE A 127 -0.57 12.90 -11.35
N PHE A 128 0.18 13.46 -10.39
CA PHE A 128 -0.21 14.61 -9.58
C PHE A 128 0.73 15.82 -9.76
N PRO A 129 0.81 16.42 -10.97
CA PRO A 129 1.75 17.50 -11.24
C PRO A 129 1.39 18.82 -10.53
N ASP A 130 0.14 18.95 -10.09
CA ASP A 130 -0.42 20.14 -9.42
C ASP A 130 -0.40 20.05 -7.89
N VAL A 131 0.16 18.97 -7.33
CA VAL A 131 0.34 18.78 -5.89
C VAL A 131 1.64 19.45 -5.46
N GLN A 132 1.52 20.54 -4.72
CA GLN A 132 2.66 21.25 -4.12
C GLN A 132 2.44 21.53 -2.64
N GLY A 133 1.18 21.75 -2.23
CA GLY A 133 0.75 22.04 -0.86
C GLY A 133 0.75 20.83 0.08
N GLY A 134 1.62 19.86 -0.18
CA GLY A 134 1.83 18.71 0.68
C GLY A 134 0.96 17.48 0.40
N VAL A 135 1.41 16.37 0.98
CA VAL A 135 0.78 15.05 0.92
C VAL A 135 0.66 14.51 2.34
N LEU A 136 -0.50 13.92 2.65
CA LEU A 136 -0.70 13.09 3.83
C LEU A 136 -0.95 11.64 3.41
N ASP A 137 -0.21 10.71 3.98
CA ASP A 137 -0.30 9.26 3.72
C ASP A 137 -0.80 8.55 4.99
N PHE A 138 -2.08 8.18 5.01
CA PHE A 138 -2.69 7.45 6.11
C PHE A 138 -2.32 5.97 6.01
N GLY A 139 -1.74 5.42 7.08
CA GLY A 139 -1.15 4.08 7.08
C GLY A 139 0.08 3.97 6.18
N GLY A 140 0.82 5.07 5.98
CA GLY A 140 1.96 5.09 5.05
C GLY A 140 3.21 4.33 5.52
N GLY A 141 3.16 3.71 6.70
CA GLY A 141 4.28 2.98 7.30
C GLY A 141 5.56 3.81 7.33
N VAL A 142 6.68 3.29 6.83
CA VAL A 142 7.95 4.06 6.79
C VAL A 142 7.98 5.23 5.78
N GLY A 143 6.94 5.39 4.96
CA GLY A 143 6.80 6.52 4.01
C GLY A 143 7.34 6.24 2.61
N ALA A 144 7.25 4.99 2.15
CA ALA A 144 7.75 4.59 0.83
C ALA A 144 7.12 5.34 -0.34
N TYR A 145 5.80 5.54 -0.30
CA TYR A 145 5.05 6.25 -1.33
C TYR A 145 5.35 7.76 -1.36
N MET A 146 6.04 8.28 -0.35
CA MET A 146 6.37 9.71 -0.20
C MET A 146 7.71 10.10 -0.84
N ILE A 147 8.59 9.13 -1.11
CA ILE A 147 9.93 9.38 -1.69
C ILE A 147 9.87 10.20 -2.99
N PRO A 148 9.00 9.88 -3.97
CA PRO A 148 8.95 10.62 -5.23
C PRO A 148 8.44 12.06 -5.05
N TYR A 149 7.47 12.27 -4.18
CA TYR A 149 6.97 13.61 -3.86
C TYR A 149 8.07 14.46 -3.20
N ARG A 150 8.82 13.87 -2.27
CA ARG A 150 10.01 14.49 -1.66
C ARG A 150 11.03 14.89 -2.71
N ASN A 151 11.36 13.98 -3.61
CA ASN A 151 12.33 14.23 -4.68
C ASN A 151 11.82 15.27 -5.69
N ALA A 152 10.50 15.43 -5.82
CA ALA A 152 9.86 16.48 -6.62
C ALA A 152 9.70 17.82 -5.88
N GLY A 153 10.13 17.92 -4.61
CA GLY A 153 10.09 19.15 -3.82
C GLY A 153 8.73 19.47 -3.18
N VAL A 154 7.81 18.51 -3.11
CA VAL A 154 6.50 18.70 -2.46
C VAL A 154 6.67 18.78 -0.94
N SER A 155 5.94 19.69 -0.30
CA SER A 155 5.98 19.88 1.16
C SER A 155 4.70 20.54 1.69
N PRO A 156 4.20 20.16 2.89
CA PRO A 156 4.74 19.14 3.81
C PRO A 156 4.47 17.70 3.36
N LEU A 157 5.27 16.75 3.83
CA LEU A 157 5.05 15.31 3.62
C LEU A 157 4.84 14.64 4.97
N VAL A 158 3.61 14.21 5.22
CA VAL A 158 3.19 13.64 6.50
C VAL A 158 2.77 12.20 6.29
N VAL A 159 3.36 11.30 7.06
CA VAL A 159 2.87 9.93 7.23
C VAL A 159 2.04 9.91 8.50
N MET A 160 0.77 9.55 8.40
CA MET A 160 -0.07 9.31 9.57
C MET A 160 -0.02 7.82 9.91
N GLU A 161 0.79 7.51 10.92
CA GLU A 161 1.03 6.16 11.43
C GLU A 161 1.04 6.23 12.95
N PRO A 162 0.04 5.64 13.65
CA PRO A 162 -0.03 5.68 15.11
C PRO A 162 1.18 5.01 15.77
N HIS A 163 1.70 3.93 15.19
CA HIS A 163 2.82 3.18 15.76
C HIS A 163 4.12 3.98 15.63
N ASP A 164 4.92 4.07 16.70
CA ASP A 164 6.17 4.84 16.66
C ASP A 164 7.13 4.21 15.66
N LEU A 165 7.52 4.91 14.60
CA LEU A 165 8.41 4.36 13.56
C LEU A 165 9.89 4.51 13.94
N ASP A 166 10.20 5.22 15.03
CA ASP A 166 11.55 5.51 15.51
C ASP A 166 12.48 5.95 14.36
N GLY A 167 13.64 5.29 14.19
CA GLY A 167 14.62 5.56 13.14
C GLY A 167 14.28 4.98 11.77
N CYS A 168 13.13 4.32 11.61
CA CYS A 168 12.72 3.71 10.34
C CYS A 168 11.94 4.65 9.44
N LEU A 169 11.43 5.78 9.96
CA LEU A 169 10.82 6.81 9.12
C LEU A 169 11.84 7.32 8.10
N PHE A 170 11.44 7.36 6.82
CA PHE A 170 12.31 7.85 5.76
C PHE A 170 12.60 9.36 5.91
N LYS A 171 13.78 9.76 5.43
CA LYS A 171 14.31 11.11 5.68
C LYS A 171 13.45 12.19 5.03
N GLY A 172 13.28 13.31 5.72
CA GLY A 172 12.52 14.46 5.21
C GLY A 172 11.00 14.26 5.24
N LEU A 173 10.52 13.20 5.89
CA LEU A 173 9.12 12.99 6.19
C LEU A 173 8.83 13.38 7.64
N GLN A 174 7.57 13.71 7.92
CA GLN A 174 7.05 13.94 9.26
C GLN A 174 6.11 12.79 9.61
N GLN A 175 6.19 12.30 10.84
CA GLN A 175 5.21 11.33 11.34
C GLN A 175 4.14 12.05 12.17
N ASP A 176 2.88 11.73 11.90
CA ASP A 176 1.73 12.06 12.74
C ASP A 176 1.23 10.78 13.40
N ARG A 177 1.25 10.74 14.74
CA ARG A 177 0.83 9.58 15.55
C ARG A 177 -0.62 9.66 16.02
N THR A 178 -1.39 10.58 15.47
CA THR A 178 -2.81 10.72 15.79
C THR A 178 -3.53 9.42 15.47
N ASN A 179 -4.20 8.83 16.48
CA ASN A 179 -5.08 7.69 16.25
C ASN A 179 -6.37 8.20 15.60
N LEU A 180 -6.42 8.09 14.26
CA LEU A 180 -7.53 8.56 13.46
C LEU A 180 -8.86 7.90 13.85
N LEU A 181 -8.84 6.66 14.36
CA LEU A 181 -10.07 5.91 14.65
C LEU A 181 -10.82 6.43 15.88
N SER A 182 -10.13 7.13 16.78
CA SER A 182 -10.70 7.64 18.03
C SER A 182 -10.67 9.15 18.16
N THR A 183 -10.01 9.86 17.23
CA THR A 183 -9.87 11.31 17.28
C THR A 183 -11.12 11.99 16.71
N PRO A 184 -11.81 12.86 17.47
CA PRO A 184 -12.96 13.61 16.94
C PRO A 184 -12.60 14.45 15.71
N LEU A 185 -13.49 14.47 14.71
CA LEU A 185 -13.24 15.11 13.41
C LEU A 185 -12.90 16.61 13.52
N GLU A 186 -13.44 17.31 14.51
CA GLU A 186 -13.19 18.72 14.77
C GLU A 186 -11.77 19.02 15.26
N LYS A 187 -11.03 18.00 15.71
CA LYS A 187 -9.62 18.11 16.11
C LYS A 187 -8.65 17.78 14.98
N LEU A 188 -9.16 17.26 13.86
CA LEU A 188 -8.36 16.86 12.71
C LEU A 188 -8.17 18.04 11.75
N PRO A 189 -7.06 18.06 10.99
CA PRO A 189 -6.82 19.11 10.00
C PRO A 189 -7.95 19.18 8.96
N LYS A 190 -8.20 20.40 8.47
CA LYS A 190 -9.14 20.67 7.38
C LYS A 190 -8.40 21.28 6.21
N ALA A 191 -8.58 20.70 5.02
CA ALA A 191 -8.04 21.19 3.76
C ALA A 191 -6.53 21.52 3.86
N ALA A 192 -5.77 20.67 4.56
CA ALA A 192 -4.37 20.92 4.89
C ALA A 192 -3.40 20.43 3.82
N PHE A 193 -3.79 19.48 2.98
CA PHE A 193 -2.91 18.85 1.98
C PHE A 193 -3.51 18.91 0.58
N ASP A 194 -2.69 19.08 -0.44
CA ASP A 194 -3.18 19.01 -1.83
C ASP A 194 -3.63 17.59 -2.19
N LEU A 195 -2.97 16.57 -1.64
CA LEU A 195 -3.30 15.17 -1.78
C LEU A 195 -3.34 14.49 -0.40
N VAL A 196 -4.38 13.69 -0.19
CA VAL A 196 -4.42 12.68 0.87
C VAL A 196 -4.45 11.32 0.20
N GLN A 197 -3.68 10.36 0.72
CA GLN A 197 -3.68 9.00 0.22
C GLN A 197 -3.85 7.99 1.36
N THR A 198 -4.46 6.86 1.04
CA THR A 198 -4.61 5.68 1.90
C THR A 198 -4.49 4.46 0.99
N ILE A 199 -3.46 3.64 1.19
CA ILE A 199 -3.08 2.59 0.24
C ILE A 199 -2.91 1.29 1.01
N GLU A 200 -3.83 0.34 0.78
CA GLU A 200 -3.89 -0.95 1.49
C GLU A 200 -3.96 -0.78 3.02
N VAL A 201 -4.97 -0.01 3.49
CA VAL A 201 -5.18 0.28 4.92
C VAL A 201 -6.57 -0.11 5.40
N CYS A 202 -7.62 0.31 4.68
CA CYS A 202 -8.99 0.21 5.17
C CYS A 202 -9.50 -1.24 5.30
N GLU A 203 -8.87 -2.20 4.63
CA GLU A 203 -9.12 -3.64 4.80
C GLU A 203 -8.72 -4.18 6.18
N HIS A 204 -7.85 -3.46 6.91
CA HIS A 204 -7.42 -3.83 8.25
C HIS A 204 -8.31 -3.24 9.35
N LEU A 205 -9.25 -2.38 8.97
CA LEU A 205 -10.12 -1.66 9.90
C LEU A 205 -11.48 -2.36 9.98
N PRO A 206 -12.12 -2.42 11.16
CA PRO A 206 -13.53 -2.80 11.23
C PRO A 206 -14.41 -1.84 10.43
N VAL A 207 -15.43 -2.37 9.75
CA VAL A 207 -16.30 -1.61 8.82
C VAL A 207 -16.92 -0.36 9.47
N ASP A 208 -17.22 -0.43 10.76
CA ASP A 208 -17.83 0.68 11.52
C ASP A 208 -16.95 1.94 11.58
N TYR A 209 -15.64 1.82 11.35
CA TYR A 209 -14.72 2.96 11.30
C TYR A 209 -14.62 3.61 9.92
N HIS A 210 -15.05 2.93 8.85
CA HIS A 210 -14.86 3.45 7.48
C HIS A 210 -15.51 4.83 7.28
N PRO A 211 -16.76 5.10 7.75
CA PRO A 211 -17.37 6.41 7.57
C PRO A 211 -16.56 7.53 8.24
N HIS A 212 -16.02 7.27 9.43
CA HIS A 212 -15.20 8.23 10.16
C HIS A 212 -13.88 8.50 9.45
N VAL A 213 -13.17 7.43 9.05
CA VAL A 213 -11.89 7.52 8.34
C VAL A 213 -12.05 8.25 7.01
N ILE A 214 -13.01 7.84 6.18
CA ILE A 214 -13.29 8.48 4.88
C ILE A 214 -13.55 9.99 5.07
N LYS A 215 -14.37 10.34 6.05
CA LYS A 215 -14.67 11.75 6.35
C LYS A 215 -13.43 12.51 6.79
N ALA A 216 -12.58 11.92 7.63
CA ALA A 216 -11.33 12.55 8.06
C ALA A 216 -10.33 12.76 6.91
N LEU A 217 -10.14 11.75 6.06
CA LEU A 217 -9.23 11.81 4.91
C LEU A 217 -9.67 12.88 3.90
N THR A 218 -10.96 12.89 3.56
CA THR A 218 -11.52 13.88 2.64
C THR A 218 -11.56 15.28 3.24
N GLN A 219 -11.81 15.40 4.55
CA GLN A 219 -11.73 16.68 5.27
C GLN A 219 -10.30 17.25 5.21
N ALA A 220 -9.27 16.42 5.37
CA ALA A 220 -7.87 16.86 5.32
C ALA A 220 -7.40 17.21 3.89
N SER A 221 -8.07 16.67 2.86
CA SER A 221 -7.70 16.87 1.47
C SER A 221 -8.28 18.15 0.87
N ARG A 222 -7.42 18.88 0.15
CA ARG A 222 -7.81 19.99 -0.71
C ARG A 222 -8.30 19.46 -2.04
N LYS A 223 -7.44 18.82 -2.83
CA LYS A 223 -7.72 18.55 -4.25
C LYS A 223 -7.99 17.09 -4.54
N TRP A 224 -7.15 16.19 -4.00
CA TRP A 224 -7.07 14.80 -4.43
C TRP A 224 -7.16 13.82 -3.26
N LEU A 225 -7.89 12.72 -3.48
CA LEU A 225 -7.83 11.52 -2.64
C LEU A 225 -7.34 10.36 -3.50
N PHE A 226 -6.24 9.72 -3.12
CA PHE A 226 -5.83 8.43 -3.69
C PHE A 226 -6.18 7.32 -2.69
N PHE A 227 -7.10 6.44 -3.08
CA PHE A 227 -7.60 5.36 -2.23
C PHE A 227 -7.27 3.99 -2.83
N SER A 228 -6.75 3.06 -2.02
CA SER A 228 -6.81 1.62 -2.28
C SER A 228 -7.04 0.84 -0.99
N ALA A 229 -7.64 -0.33 -1.15
CA ALA A 229 -7.81 -1.33 -0.10
C ALA A 229 -7.99 -2.71 -0.75
N ALA A 230 -7.73 -3.79 -0.04
CA ALA A 230 -7.89 -5.14 -0.55
C ALA A 230 -9.29 -5.43 -1.16
N HIS A 231 -9.31 -6.10 -2.31
CA HIS A 231 -10.57 -6.59 -2.93
C HIS A 231 -11.04 -7.91 -2.29
N PRO A 232 -12.32 -8.32 -2.43
CA PRO A 232 -12.79 -9.61 -1.91
C PRO A 232 -11.91 -10.76 -2.41
N GLY A 233 -11.45 -11.62 -1.48
CA GLY A 233 -10.56 -12.74 -1.78
C GLY A 233 -9.08 -12.41 -1.99
N GLN A 234 -8.66 -11.14 -1.88
CA GLN A 234 -7.25 -10.78 -1.85
C GLN A 234 -6.59 -11.26 -0.54
N GLY A 235 -5.55 -12.09 -0.66
CA GLY A 235 -4.74 -12.48 0.50
C GLY A 235 -3.92 -11.32 1.06
N GLY A 236 -3.48 -11.45 2.31
CA GLY A 236 -2.66 -10.46 3.00
C GLY A 236 -2.82 -10.60 4.51
N GLU A 237 -1.82 -10.15 5.26
CA GLU A 237 -1.81 -10.27 6.72
C GLU A 237 -2.79 -9.27 7.34
N GLY A 238 -3.55 -9.70 8.36
CA GLY A 238 -4.45 -8.80 9.10
C GLY A 238 -5.65 -8.26 8.29
N HIS A 239 -6.01 -8.87 7.15
CA HIS A 239 -7.22 -8.49 6.42
C HIS A 239 -8.48 -8.85 7.20
N VAL A 240 -9.44 -7.92 7.28
CA VAL A 240 -10.79 -8.15 7.81
C VAL A 240 -11.71 -8.45 6.63
N GLY A 241 -12.19 -9.70 6.52
CA GLY A 241 -12.98 -10.15 5.36
C GLY A 241 -14.20 -9.28 5.03
N ALA A 242 -14.90 -8.76 6.05
CA ALA A 242 -16.04 -7.85 5.88
C ALA A 242 -15.64 -6.46 5.35
N SER A 243 -14.37 -6.08 5.49
CA SER A 243 -13.82 -4.80 5.04
C SER A 243 -13.23 -4.89 3.63
N MET A 244 -13.06 -6.08 3.07
CA MET A 244 -12.57 -6.27 1.71
C MET A 244 -13.72 -6.08 0.71
N LYS A 245 -13.81 -4.89 0.11
CA LYS A 245 -14.92 -4.49 -0.76
C LYS A 245 -14.46 -4.29 -2.21
N PRO A 246 -15.33 -4.52 -3.21
CA PRO A 246 -15.01 -4.18 -4.60
C PRO A 246 -14.90 -2.66 -4.76
N LYS A 247 -14.17 -2.21 -5.78
CA LYS A 247 -13.83 -0.81 -6.02
C LYS A 247 -15.05 0.09 -6.08
N GLU A 248 -16.09 -0.40 -6.75
CA GLU A 248 -17.36 0.32 -6.93
C GLU A 248 -18.06 0.57 -5.59
N GLN A 249 -17.88 -0.33 -4.62
CA GLN A 249 -18.41 -0.13 -3.27
C GLN A 249 -17.55 0.87 -2.49
N TRP A 250 -16.22 0.83 -2.59
CA TRP A 250 -15.37 1.85 -1.96
C TRP A 250 -15.63 3.25 -2.51
N ILE A 251 -15.83 3.40 -3.82
CA ILE A 251 -16.22 4.68 -4.43
C ILE A 251 -17.55 5.17 -3.85
N LYS A 252 -18.55 4.29 -3.70
CA LYS A 252 -19.84 4.64 -3.06
C LYS A 252 -19.65 5.10 -1.62
N ASP A 253 -18.89 4.35 -0.82
CA ASP A 253 -18.61 4.69 0.57
C ASP A 253 -17.93 6.07 0.67
N VAL A 254 -16.98 6.37 -0.24
CA VAL A 254 -16.35 7.70 -0.32
C VAL A 254 -17.39 8.77 -0.63
N LEU A 255 -18.21 8.59 -1.67
CA LEU A 255 -19.23 9.56 -2.06
C LEU A 255 -20.29 9.79 -0.97
N GLU A 256 -20.61 8.76 -0.18
CA GLU A 256 -21.62 8.85 0.89
C GLU A 256 -21.10 9.54 2.15
N HIS A 257 -19.84 9.32 2.52
CA HIS A 257 -19.29 9.75 3.82
C HIS A 257 -18.30 10.91 3.75
N ALA A 258 -17.87 11.33 2.57
CA ALA A 258 -16.88 12.38 2.40
C ALA A 258 -17.31 13.75 3.00
N ASP A 259 -16.30 14.53 3.39
CA ASP A 259 -16.44 15.97 3.62
C ASP A 259 -16.38 16.73 2.29
N GLY A 260 -17.52 17.30 1.90
CA GLY A 260 -17.68 18.04 0.64
C GLY A 260 -18.04 17.15 -0.54
N GLU A 261 -18.05 17.74 -1.75
CA GLU A 261 -18.40 17.03 -2.98
C GLU A 261 -17.16 16.46 -3.66
N TRP A 262 -17.24 15.20 -4.07
CA TRP A 262 -16.15 14.46 -4.72
C TRP A 262 -16.66 13.75 -5.96
N GLU A 263 -15.76 13.51 -6.92
CA GLU A 263 -16.00 12.68 -8.09
C GLU A 263 -14.74 11.90 -8.44
N MET A 264 -14.89 10.77 -9.14
CA MET A 264 -13.73 10.00 -9.58
C MET A 264 -13.04 10.69 -10.75
N ASP A 265 -11.71 10.79 -10.71
CA ASP A 265 -10.90 11.27 -11.81
C ASP A 265 -10.45 10.09 -12.68
N GLU A 266 -11.17 9.86 -13.77
CA GLU A 266 -10.92 8.74 -14.69
C GLU A 266 -9.55 8.83 -15.35
N GLU A 267 -9.07 10.03 -15.69
CA GLU A 267 -7.79 10.22 -16.37
C GLU A 267 -6.64 9.80 -15.47
N LYS A 268 -6.59 10.34 -14.24
CA LYS A 268 -5.56 10.00 -13.26
C LYS A 268 -5.68 8.55 -12.80
N THR A 269 -6.89 8.04 -12.61
CA THR A 269 -7.12 6.64 -12.24
C THR A 269 -6.60 5.70 -13.33
N ASN A 270 -6.83 6.00 -14.61
CA ASN A 270 -6.25 5.24 -15.71
C ASN A 270 -4.72 5.38 -15.79
N ALA A 271 -4.17 6.57 -15.55
CA ALA A 271 -2.71 6.77 -15.50
C ALA A 271 -2.07 5.95 -14.37
N LEU A 272 -2.71 5.89 -13.20
CA LEU A 272 -2.32 5.03 -12.08
C LEU A 272 -2.33 3.55 -12.50
N TYR A 273 -3.35 3.11 -13.23
CA TYR A 273 -3.42 1.73 -13.73
C TYR A 273 -2.31 1.43 -14.74
N GLN A 274 -1.96 2.35 -15.63
CA GLN A 274 -0.86 2.12 -16.58
C GLN A 274 0.50 2.02 -15.87
N ALA A 275 0.68 2.73 -14.76
CA ALA A 275 1.91 2.68 -13.96
C ALA A 275 1.92 1.52 -12.93
N GLY A 276 0.75 1.01 -12.57
CA GLY A 276 0.53 0.06 -11.47
C GLY A 276 0.64 -1.42 -11.84
N ASN A 277 0.77 -2.25 -10.80
CA ASN A 277 0.66 -3.70 -10.90
C ASN A 277 -0.83 -4.14 -10.89
N SER A 278 -1.08 -5.46 -10.90
CA SER A 278 -2.43 -6.03 -10.88
C SER A 278 -3.25 -5.64 -9.64
N LEU A 279 -2.62 -5.46 -8.47
CA LEU A 279 -3.30 -5.07 -7.23
C LEU A 279 -3.87 -3.64 -7.34
N ILE A 280 -3.00 -2.68 -7.71
CA ILE A 280 -3.40 -1.29 -7.94
C ILE A 280 -4.50 -1.22 -9.01
N LYS A 281 -4.40 -1.99 -10.09
CA LYS A 281 -5.42 -2.02 -11.16
C LYS A 281 -6.80 -2.50 -10.69
N LYS A 282 -6.85 -3.38 -9.70
CA LYS A 282 -8.10 -4.01 -9.25
C LYS A 282 -8.89 -3.13 -8.30
N ASN A 283 -8.23 -2.46 -7.35
CA ASN A 283 -8.95 -1.80 -6.26
C ASN A 283 -8.40 -0.44 -5.82
N ALA A 284 -7.58 0.22 -6.64
CA ALA A 284 -7.20 1.61 -6.44
C ALA A 284 -8.04 2.57 -7.30
N PHE A 285 -8.24 3.80 -6.82
CA PHE A 285 -8.88 4.88 -7.58
C PHE A 285 -8.46 6.26 -7.05
N ILE A 286 -8.65 7.28 -7.89
CA ILE A 286 -8.36 8.67 -7.55
C ILE A 286 -9.65 9.48 -7.61
N MET A 287 -9.92 10.23 -6.54
CA MET A 287 -11.05 11.15 -6.45
C MET A 287 -10.55 12.60 -6.48
N ARG A 288 -11.34 13.47 -7.11
CA ARG A 288 -11.17 14.92 -7.18
C ARG A 288 -12.23 15.60 -6.35
N ARG A 289 -11.84 16.63 -5.59
CA ARG A 289 -12.79 17.51 -4.91
C ARG A 289 -13.44 18.47 -5.91
N LYS A 290 -14.77 18.55 -5.90
CA LYS A 290 -15.54 19.47 -6.76
C LYS A 290 -15.57 20.88 -6.16
N GLY A 291 -15.65 21.89 -7.04
CA GLY A 291 -15.88 23.27 -6.63
C GLY A 291 -14.65 24.08 -6.21
N LEU A 292 -13.44 23.57 -6.48
CA LEU A 292 -12.21 24.38 -6.38
C LEU A 292 -12.01 25.12 -7.70
N SER A 293 -12.44 26.37 -7.74
CA SER A 293 -12.08 27.34 -8.79
C SER A 293 -10.66 27.86 -8.59
#